data_AF-A0A518FZM2-F1
#
_entry.id   AF-A0A518FZM2-F1
#
_cell.length_a   1.000
_cell.length_b   1.000
_cell.length_c   1.000
_cell.angle_alpha   90.00
_cell.angle_beta   90.00
_cell.angle_gamma   90.00
#
_symmetry.space_group_name_H-M   'P 1'
#
loop_
_entity.id
_entity.type
_entity.pdbx_description
1 polymer ?
#
loop_
_entity_poly.entity_id
_entity_poly.type
_entity_poly.pdbx_seq_one_letter_code
_entity_poly.pdbx_strand_id
1 'polypeptide(L)' 'MSVIYIALPLALLLGAGGLFACIYCIRGGQYDDLETPPVRILLEDKPQTPSSKP' A
#
# COMPACT_ATOMS: atom_id res chain seq x y z
N MET A 1 -3.26 -41.23 -11.35
CA MET A 1 -3.78 -40.22 -10.41
C MET A 1 -3.98 -38.92 -11.18
N SER A 2 -5.17 -38.32 -11.12
CA SER A 2 -5.47 -37.09 -11.87
C SER A 2 -4.83 -35.86 -11.21
N VAL A 3 -4.22 -34.99 -12.01
CA VAL A 3 -3.59 -33.74 -11.57
C VAL A 3 -4.56 -32.81 -10.82
N ILE A 4 -5.87 -32.97 -11.08
CA ILE A 4 -6.92 -32.14 -10.51
C ILE A 4 -6.96 -32.19 -8.98
N TYR A 5 -6.55 -33.32 -8.37
CA TYR A 5 -6.53 -33.49 -6.92
C TYR A 5 -5.49 -32.61 -6.22
N ILE A 6 -4.49 -32.10 -6.95
CA ILE A 6 -3.48 -31.17 -6.45
C ILE A 6 -3.78 -29.74 -6.92
N ALA A 7 -4.11 -29.59 -8.20
CA ALA A 7 -4.35 -28.28 -8.80
C ALA A 7 -5.54 -27.54 -8.18
N LEU A 8 -6.64 -28.25 -7.90
CA LEU A 8 -7.84 -27.63 -7.33
C LEU A 8 -7.63 -27.06 -5.92
N PRO A 9 -7.14 -27.83 -4.92
CA PRO A 9 -6.91 -27.27 -3.59
C PRO A 9 -5.84 -26.17 -3.60
N LEU A 10 -4.81 -26.29 -4.44
CA LEU A 10 -3.78 -25.25 -4.57
C LEU A 10 -4.38 -23.94 -5.12
N ALA A 11 -5.22 -24.02 -6.15
CA ALA A 11 -5.90 -22.85 -6.69
C ALA A 11 -6.81 -22.18 -5.66
N LEU A 12 -7.56 -22.97 -4.87
CA LEU A 12 -8.40 -22.44 -3.79
C LEU A 12 -7.57 -21.76 -2.69
N LEU A 13 -6.45 -22.36 -2.29
CA LEU A 13 -5.55 -21.76 -1.30
C LEU A 13 -4.95 -20.43 -1.78
N LEU A 14 -4.51 -20.37 -3.04
CA LEU A 14 -3.97 -19.15 -3.63
C LEU A 14 -5.04 -18.06 -3.75
N GLY A 15 -6.24 -18.42 -4.21
CA GLY A 15 -7.37 -17.48 -4.32
C GLY A 15 -7.80 -16.94 -2.96
N ALA A 16 -7.97 -17.82 -1.97
CA ALA A 16 -8.32 -17.43 -0.60
C ALA A 16 -7.22 -16.59 0.04
N GLY A 17 -5.94 -16.94 -0.16
CA GLY A 17 -4.80 -16.18 0.34
C GLY A 17 -4.74 -14.77 -0.26
N GLY A 18 -4.94 -14.64 -1.58
CA GLY A 18 -5.00 -13.34 -2.25
C GLY A 18 -6.16 -12.48 -1.75
N LEU A 19 -7.35 -13.07 -1.60
CA LEU A 19 -8.52 -12.37 -1.06
C LEU A 19 -8.29 -11.91 0.38
N PHE A 20 -7.75 -12.78 1.23
CA PHE A 20 -7.45 -12.46 2.62
C PHE A 20 -6.42 -11.32 2.73
N ALA A 21 -5.34 -11.39 1.96
CA ALA A 21 -4.33 -10.33 1.91
C ALA A 21 -4.92 -9.00 1.45
N CYS A 22 -5.78 -9.01 0.42
CA CYS A 22 -6.48 -7.83 -0.07
C CYS A 22 -7.35 -7.19 1.02
N ILE A 23 -8.19 -8.00 1.69
CA ILE A 23 -9.04 -7.53 2.80
C ILE A 23 -8.18 -6.98 3.94
N TYR A 24 -7.07 -7.64 4.29
CA TYR A 24 -6.17 -7.17 5.33
C TYR A 24 -5.59 -5.79 5.01
N CYS A 25 -5.12 -5.55 3.78
CA CYS A 25 -4.61 -4.25 3.36
C CYS A 25 -5.67 -3.14 3.42
N ILE A 26 -6.89 -3.43 2.96
CA ILE A 26 -8.01 -2.47 3.00
C ILE A 26 -8.36 -2.13 4.46
N ARG A 27 -8.47 -3.14 5.33
CA ARG A 27 -8.77 -2.93 6.76
C ARG A 27 -7.63 -2.25 7.52
N GLY A 28 -6.40 -2.39 7.05
CA GLY A 28 -5.22 -1.76 7.62
C GLY A 28 -5.06 -0.28 7.25
N GLY A 29 -5.97 0.29 6.46
CA GLY A 29 -5.92 1.70 6.06
C GLY A 29 -4.74 2.05 5.14
N GLN A 30 -4.10 1.05 4.52
CA GLN A 30 -2.96 1.29 3.61
C GLN A 30 -3.32 2.14 2.38
N TYR A 31 -4.62 2.22 2.06
CA TYR A 31 -5.13 3.02 0.95
C TYR A 31 -5.75 4.35 1.41
N ASP A 32 -5.76 4.62 2.73
CA ASP A 32 -6.34 5.85 3.29
C ASP A 32 -5.38 7.04 3.19
N ASP A 33 -4.10 6.80 2.91
CA ASP A 33 -3.13 7.86 2.63
C ASP A 33 -3.28 8.39 1.20
N LEU A 34 -4.26 9.28 1.03
CA LEU A 34 -4.49 10.03 -0.21
C LEU A 34 -3.78 11.40 -0.23
N GLU A 35 -3.20 11.79 0.90
CA GLU A 35 -2.90 13.18 1.24
C GLU A 35 -1.42 13.44 1.48
N THR A 36 -0.54 12.44 1.68
CA THR A 36 0.91 12.68 1.81
C THR A 36 1.42 13.41 0.56
N PRO A 37 1.78 14.71 0.62
CA PRO A 37 2.16 15.43 -0.56
C PRO A 37 3.52 14.90 -1.01
N PRO A 38 3.67 14.31 -2.22
CA PRO A 38 4.97 13.88 -2.73
C PRO A 38 5.95 15.06 -2.81
N VAL A 39 5.40 16.26 -2.87
CA VAL A 39 6.09 17.54 -3.01
C VAL A 39 6.66 18.06 -1.68
N ARG A 40 6.22 17.56 -0.52
CA ARG A 40 6.71 18.02 0.78
C ARG A 40 8.22 17.78 0.92
N ILE A 41 8.69 16.60 0.53
CA ILE A 41 10.12 16.24 0.60
C ILE A 41 11.00 17.07 -0.35
N LEU A 42 10.43 17.59 -1.44
CA LEU A 42 11.12 18.44 -2.42
C LEU A 42 11.12 19.92 -2.03
N LEU A 43 10.16 20.35 -1.18
CA LEU A 43 9.95 21.75 -0.81
C LEU A 43 10.50 22.10 0.58
N GLU A 44 10.68 21.12 1.47
CA GLU A 44 11.21 21.31 2.83
C GLU A 44 12.72 21.57 2.87
N ASP A 45 13.45 21.24 1.80
CA ASP A 45 14.91 21.45 1.71
C ASP A 45 15.28 22.90 1.33
N LYS A 46 14.29 23.79 1.19
CA LYS A 46 14.53 25.21 0.92
C LYS A 46 14.81 25.91 2.25
N PRO A 47 16.04 26.39 2.53
CA PRO A 47 16.34 27.09 3.76
C PRO A 47 15.43 28.31 3.87
N GLN A 48 14.64 28.37 4.94
CA GLN A 48 13.84 29.55 5.24
C GLN A 48 14.82 30.70 5.52
N THR A 49 14.94 31.63 4.57
CA THR A 49 15.61 32.89 4.85
C THR A 49 14.81 33.61 5.93
N PRO A 50 15.41 33.98 7.08
CA PRO A 50 14.69 34.72 8.08
C PRO A 50 14.28 36.06 7.46
N SER A 51 12.97 36.24 7.29
CA SER A 51 12.40 37.51 6.86
C SER A 51 12.69 38.53 7.95
N SER A 52 13.72 39.35 7.74
CA SER A 52 13.88 40.60 8.48
C SER A 52 12.73 41.51 8.07
N LYS A 53 11.64 41.46 8.84
CA LYS A 53 10.62 42.50 8.81
C LYS A 53 11.19 43.79 9.43
N PRO A 54 10.76 44.96 8.94
CA PRO A 54 11.37 46.26 9.22
C PRO A 54 11.24 46.70 10.68
#